data_AF-A0A0S8AS78-F1
#
_entry.id   AF-A0A0S8AS78-F1
#
_cell.length_a   1.000
_cell.length_b   1.000
_cell.length_c   1.000
_cell.angle_alpha   90.00
_cell.angle_beta   90.00
_cell.angle_gamma   90.00
#
_symmetry.space_group_name_H-M   'P 1'
#
loop_
_entity.id
_entity.type
_entity.pdbx_description
1 polymer ?
#
loop_
_entity_poly.entity_id
_entity_poly.type
_entity_poly.pdbx_seq_one_letter_code
_entity_poly.pdbx_strand_id
1 'polypeptide(L)'
;MGEGETENKLSWLDSDGFLGAMVVLLTIVTAFAAYQSALTSIEGDDLDFEAQKTLVLATASFQSGNSELLEDMYIYDSYRQFADQDPEEAAVFLNRASQALREGLDRPDGPFDEGYQ
;
A
#
# COMPACT_ATOMS: atom_id res chain seq x y z
N MET A 1 -5.79 -45.95 56.09
CA MET A 1 -6.98 -45.05 56.17
C MET A 1 -6.68 -43.84 55.31
N GLY A 2 -7.29 -43.74 54.12
CA GLY A 2 -7.07 -42.64 53.20
C GLY A 2 -7.49 -42.87 51.73
N GLU A 3 -8.34 -43.86 51.44
CA GLU A 3 -8.75 -44.19 50.05
C GLU A 3 -10.22 -43.80 49.74
N GLY A 4 -10.81 -42.86 50.49
CA GLY A 4 -12.23 -42.50 50.34
C GLY A 4 -12.53 -41.12 49.73
N GLU A 5 -11.52 -40.30 49.42
CA GLU A 5 -11.76 -38.89 49.01
C GLU A 5 -11.68 -38.64 47.49
N THR A 6 -11.17 -39.59 46.71
CA THR A 6 -10.97 -39.42 45.26
C THR A 6 -12.13 -39.91 44.41
N GLU A 7 -12.92 -40.89 44.86
CA GLU A 7 -14.05 -41.43 44.09
C GLU A 7 -15.22 -40.46 43.96
N ASN A 8 -15.46 -39.60 44.97
CA ASN A 8 -16.61 -38.70 44.97
C ASN A 8 -16.38 -37.43 44.11
N LYS A 9 -15.12 -37.04 43.87
CA LYS A 9 -14.78 -35.86 43.06
C LYS A 9 -14.97 -36.09 41.56
N LEU A 10 -14.77 -37.33 41.09
CA LEU A 10 -15.02 -37.68 39.69
C LEU A 10 -16.53 -37.72 39.37
N SER A 11 -17.34 -38.24 40.30
CA SER A 11 -18.80 -38.37 40.11
C SER A 11 -19.54 -37.03 39.98
N TRP A 12 -19.02 -35.96 40.57
CA TRP A 12 -19.64 -34.62 40.46
C TRP A 12 -19.32 -33.95 39.11
N LEU A 13 -18.13 -34.20 38.56
CA LEU A 13 -17.73 -33.73 37.23
C LEU A 13 -18.48 -34.45 36.11
N ASP A 14 -18.90 -35.70 36.36
CA ASP A 14 -19.67 -36.56 35.43
C ASP A 14 -21.20 -36.34 35.55
N SER A 15 -21.62 -35.34 36.33
CA SER A 15 -23.02 -34.93 36.38
C SER A 15 -23.37 -34.19 35.09
N ASP A 16 -24.33 -34.71 34.32
CA ASP A 16 -24.84 -34.11 33.07
C ASP A 16 -25.14 -32.61 33.19
N GLY A 17 -25.57 -32.14 34.37
CA GLY A 17 -25.82 -30.72 34.63
C GLY A 17 -24.54 -29.87 34.72
N PHE A 18 -23.47 -30.41 35.32
CA PHE A 18 -22.18 -29.74 35.40
C PHE A 18 -21.48 -29.71 34.03
N LEU A 19 -21.49 -30.84 33.32
CA LEU A 19 -21.00 -30.95 31.94
C LEU A 19 -21.75 -29.99 31.01
N GLY A 20 -23.09 -29.94 31.10
CA GLY A 20 -23.91 -29.00 30.34
C GLY A 20 -23.56 -27.53 30.62
N ALA A 21 -23.38 -27.17 31.90
CA ALA A 21 -23.00 -25.81 32.28
C ALA A 21 -21.60 -25.43 31.74
N MET A 22 -20.65 -26.36 31.78
CA MET A 22 -19.30 -26.16 31.22
C MET A 22 -19.32 -25.98 29.70
N VAL A 23 -20.13 -26.75 28.98
CA VAL A 23 -20.30 -26.61 27.52
C VAL A 23 -20.87 -25.24 27.17
N VAL A 24 -21.87 -24.75 27.93
CA VAL A 24 -22.43 -23.42 27.72
C VAL A 24 -21.39 -22.33 27.98
N LEU A 25 -20.63 -22.43 29.08
CA LEU A 25 -19.56 -21.50 29.40
C LEU A 25 -18.46 -21.47 28.33
N LEU A 26 -18.03 -22.63 27.87
CA LEU A 26 -17.06 -22.78 26.78
C LEU A 26 -17.58 -22.15 25.49
N THR A 27 -18.86 -22.32 25.19
CA THR A 27 -19.49 -21.73 23.99
C THR A 27 -19.48 -20.21 24.06
N ILE A 28 -19.81 -19.62 25.21
CA ILE A 28 -19.79 -18.16 25.42
C ILE A 28 -18.37 -17.61 25.29
N VAL A 29 -17.39 -18.25 25.92
CA VAL A 29 -15.98 -17.82 25.84
C VAL A 29 -15.44 -17.93 24.42
N THR A 30 -15.79 -19.01 23.71
CA THR A 30 -15.38 -19.21 22.30
C THR A 30 -16.00 -18.15 21.39
N ALA A 31 -17.28 -17.83 21.58
CA ALA A 31 -17.95 -16.78 20.82
C ALA A 31 -17.35 -15.39 21.11
N PHE A 32 -16.99 -15.11 22.36
CA PHE A 32 -16.33 -13.85 22.74
C PHE A 32 -14.91 -13.73 22.16
N ALA A 33 -14.14 -14.82 22.19
CA ALA A 33 -12.82 -14.86 21.57
C ALA A 33 -12.88 -14.68 20.05
N ALA A 34 -13.87 -15.30 19.39
CA ALA A 34 -14.12 -15.12 17.97
C ALA A 34 -14.54 -13.67 17.64
N TYR A 35 -15.38 -13.05 18.47
CA TYR A 35 -15.79 -11.65 18.32
C TYR A 35 -14.60 -10.69 18.49
N GLN A 36 -13.77 -10.90 19.51
CA GLN A 36 -12.54 -10.11 19.71
C GLN A 36 -11.58 -10.30 18.53
N SER A 37 -11.36 -11.53 18.08
CA SER A 37 -10.52 -11.83 16.92
C SER A 37 -11.04 -11.20 15.63
N ALA A 38 -12.36 -11.16 15.43
CA ALA A 38 -12.97 -10.48 14.29
C ALA A 38 -12.78 -8.96 14.38
N LEU A 39 -12.92 -8.36 15.57
CA LEU A 39 -12.65 -6.94 15.81
C LEU A 39 -11.19 -6.57 15.56
N THR A 40 -10.25 -7.38 16.03
CA THR A 40 -8.81 -7.13 15.80
C THR A 40 -8.43 -7.33 14.33
N SER A 41 -9.07 -8.27 13.64
CA SER A 41 -8.92 -8.45 12.19
C SER A 41 -9.42 -7.24 11.41
N ILE A 42 -10.51 -6.60 11.85
CA ILE A 42 -11.07 -5.41 11.20
C ILE A 42 -10.15 -4.19 11.38
N GLU A 43 -9.68 -3.93 12.61
CA GLU A 43 -8.73 -2.83 12.86
C GLU A 43 -7.37 -3.03 12.19
N GLY A 44 -6.92 -4.29 12.07
CA GLY A 44 -5.70 -4.66 11.35
C GLY A 44 -5.84 -4.49 9.83
N ASP A 45 -6.97 -4.94 9.25
CA ASP A 45 -7.23 -4.80 7.81
C ASP A 45 -7.35 -3.33 7.39
N ASP A 46 -7.98 -2.47 8.20
CA ASP A 46 -8.11 -1.05 7.89
C ASP A 46 -6.74 -0.35 7.85
N LEU A 47 -5.86 -0.66 8.81
CA LEU A 47 -4.48 -0.14 8.84
C LEU A 47 -3.63 -0.66 7.67
N ASP A 48 -3.74 -1.94 7.34
CA ASP A 48 -3.03 -2.53 6.21
C ASP A 48 -3.54 -1.96 4.87
N PHE A 49 -4.84 -1.72 4.74
CA PHE A 49 -5.44 -1.10 3.57
C PHE A 49 -4.99 0.36 3.41
N GLU A 50 -4.96 1.13 4.49
CA GLU A 50 -4.49 2.52 4.48
C GLU A 50 -2.98 2.62 4.17
N ALA A 51 -2.18 1.71 4.73
CA ALA A 51 -0.76 1.59 4.43
C ALA A 51 -0.51 1.23 2.96
N GLN A 52 -1.24 0.24 2.41
CA GLN A 52 -1.15 -0.13 1.00
C GLN A 52 -1.59 1.00 0.08
N LYS A 53 -2.69 1.69 0.40
CA LYS A 53 -3.16 2.85 -0.36
C LYS A 53 -2.11 3.96 -0.39
N THR A 54 -1.50 4.25 0.75
CA THR A 54 -0.42 5.25 0.87
C THR A 54 0.80 4.85 0.06
N LEU A 55 1.20 3.57 0.13
CA LEU A 55 2.31 3.03 -0.65
C LEU A 55 2.06 3.12 -2.16
N VAL A 56 0.85 2.78 -2.60
CA VAL A 56 0.44 2.87 -4.01
C VAL A 56 0.41 4.32 -4.48
N LEU A 57 -0.13 5.25 -3.69
CA LEU A 57 -0.13 6.68 -4.00
C LEU A 57 1.30 7.24 -4.06
N ALA A 58 2.18 6.87 -3.14
CA ALA A 58 3.58 7.28 -3.14
C ALA A 58 4.32 6.71 -4.36
N THR A 59 4.07 5.45 -4.72
CA THR A 59 4.69 4.81 -5.89
C THR A 59 4.17 5.43 -7.18
N ALA A 60 2.86 5.67 -7.29
CA ALA A 60 2.25 6.29 -8.46
C ALA A 60 2.70 7.74 -8.64
N SER A 61 2.80 8.53 -7.56
CA SER A 61 3.31 9.91 -7.62
C SER A 61 4.80 9.95 -8.01
N PHE A 62 5.63 9.06 -7.44
CA PHE A 62 7.03 8.93 -7.83
C PHE A 62 7.19 8.51 -9.29
N GLN A 63 6.38 7.55 -9.75
CA GLN A 63 6.41 7.09 -11.13
C GLN A 63 5.89 8.15 -12.11
N SER A 64 4.84 8.89 -11.73
CA SER A 64 4.28 9.98 -12.53
C SER A 64 5.28 11.13 -12.67
N GLY A 65 5.89 11.58 -11.57
CA GLY A 65 6.88 12.67 -11.61
C GLY A 65 8.12 12.31 -12.42
N ASN A 66 8.57 11.05 -12.32
CA ASN A 66 9.69 10.58 -13.13
C ASN A 66 9.32 10.35 -14.60
N SER A 67 8.05 10.04 -14.90
CA SER A 67 7.62 9.77 -16.28
C SER A 67 7.65 11.03 -17.14
N GLU A 68 7.28 12.18 -16.58
CA GLU A 68 7.32 13.47 -17.30
C GLU A 68 8.76 13.88 -17.63
N LEU A 69 9.67 13.79 -16.66
CA LEU A 69 11.10 14.03 -16.90
C LEU A 69 11.67 13.10 -17.97
N LEU A 70 11.36 11.80 -17.91
CA LEU A 70 11.85 10.83 -18.89
C LEU A 70 11.28 11.09 -20.30
N GLU A 71 10.01 11.48 -20.38
CA GLU A 71 9.37 11.84 -21.65
C GLU A 71 10.02 13.08 -22.26
N ASP A 72 10.26 14.12 -21.46
CA ASP A 72 10.96 15.32 -21.90
C ASP A 72 12.42 15.06 -22.29
N MET A 73 13.14 14.20 -21.56
CA MET A 73 14.50 13.79 -21.95
C MET A 73 14.49 13.12 -23.32
N TYR A 74 13.51 12.24 -23.59
CA TYR A 74 13.35 11.58 -24.89
C TYR A 74 13.00 12.58 -26.00
N ILE A 75 12.08 13.51 -25.72
CA ILE A 75 11.69 14.57 -26.66
C ILE A 75 12.87 15.48 -26.96
N TYR A 76 13.65 15.87 -25.95
CA TYR A 76 14.81 16.73 -26.11
C TYR A 76 15.92 16.06 -26.93
N ASP A 77 16.17 14.77 -26.69
CA ASP A 77 17.14 13.99 -27.48
C ASP A 77 16.73 13.92 -28.95
N SER A 78 15.45 13.64 -29.20
CA SER A 78 14.87 13.64 -30.56
C SER A 78 14.98 15.03 -31.20
N TYR A 79 14.62 16.10 -30.48
CA TYR A 79 14.76 17.47 -30.95
C TYR A 79 16.20 17.80 -31.35
N ARG A 80 17.19 17.49 -30.48
CA ARG A 80 18.62 17.68 -30.74
C ARG A 80 19.09 16.92 -31.97
N GLN A 81 18.56 15.71 -32.20
CA GLN A 81 18.92 14.90 -33.36
C GLN A 81 18.50 15.55 -34.68
N PHE A 82 17.32 16.19 -34.72
CA PHE A 82 16.78 16.82 -35.93
C PHE A 82 17.14 18.30 -36.06
N ALA A 83 17.53 18.99 -34.99
CA ALA A 83 17.75 20.44 -34.97
C ALA A 83 18.68 20.95 -36.09
N ASP A 84 19.74 20.19 -36.41
CA ASP A 84 20.73 20.57 -37.44
C ASP A 84 20.36 20.10 -38.86
N GLN A 85 19.47 19.12 -39.00
CA GLN A 85 19.15 18.44 -40.27
C GLN A 85 17.78 18.81 -40.83
N ASP A 86 16.78 18.89 -39.96
CA ASP A 86 15.38 19.16 -40.28
C ASP A 86 14.73 19.97 -39.14
N PRO A 87 14.81 21.31 -39.19
CA PRO A 87 14.26 22.16 -38.14
C PRO A 87 12.73 22.15 -38.08
N GLU A 88 12.03 21.77 -39.17
CA GLU A 88 10.57 21.62 -39.14
C GLU A 88 10.18 20.38 -38.35
N GLU A 89 10.86 19.25 -38.58
CA GLU A 89 10.65 18.02 -37.81
C GLU A 89 11.05 18.21 -36.34
N ALA A 90 12.14 18.93 -36.07
CA ALA A 90 12.55 19.29 -34.70
C ALA A 90 11.46 20.07 -33.96
N ALA A 91 10.76 20.98 -34.63
CA ALA A 91 9.65 21.74 -34.05
C ALA A 91 8.43 20.86 -33.70
N VAL A 92 8.22 19.73 -34.40
CA VAL A 92 7.15 18.77 -34.08
C VAL A 92 7.41 18.11 -32.73
N PHE A 93 8.65 17.74 -32.44
CA PHE A 93 9.04 17.19 -31.13
C PHE A 93 8.89 18.24 -30.03
N LEU A 94 9.35 19.47 -30.28
CA LEU A 94 9.20 20.56 -29.32
C LEU A 94 7.75 20.91 -29.01
N ASN A 95 6.83 20.74 -29.96
CA ASN A 95 5.39 20.94 -29.72
C ASN A 95 4.76 19.90 -28.79
N ARG A 96 5.46 18.80 -28.49
CA ARG A 96 5.04 17.77 -27.53
C ARG A 96 5.75 17.87 -26.18
N ALA A 97 6.87 18.61 -26.12
CA ALA A 97 7.62 18.86 -24.89
C ALA A 97 6.72 19.51 -23.82
N SER A 98 7.00 19.24 -22.55
CA SER A 98 6.41 20.00 -21.44
C SER A 98 6.75 21.49 -21.55
N GLN A 99 6.02 22.30 -20.80
CA GLN A 99 6.31 23.73 -20.71
C GLN A 99 7.70 23.99 -20.09
N ALA A 100 8.06 23.22 -19.06
CA ALA A 100 9.35 23.35 -18.36
C ALA A 100 10.54 23.09 -19.30
N LEU A 101 10.45 22.09 -20.18
CA LEU A 101 11.49 21.82 -21.19
C LEU A 101 11.60 22.97 -22.20
N ARG A 102 10.48 23.50 -22.70
CA ARG A 102 10.49 24.60 -23.68
C ARG A 102 11.09 25.88 -23.11
N GLU A 103 10.69 26.25 -21.90
CA GLU A 103 11.24 27.42 -21.19
C GLU A 103 12.73 27.21 -20.87
N GLY A 104 13.14 25.97 -20.66
CA GLY A 104 14.51 25.61 -20.34
C GLY A 104 15.49 25.64 -21.52
N LEU A 105 15.03 25.57 -22.76
CA LEU A 105 15.92 25.56 -23.93
C LEU A 105 16.81 26.79 -24.05
N ASP A 106 16.31 27.94 -23.59
CA ASP A 106 17.00 29.22 -23.67
C ASP A 106 17.89 29.48 -22.43
N ARG A 107 17.93 28.55 -21.46
CA ARG A 107 18.71 28.69 -20.24
C ARG A 107 20.19 28.35 -20.45
N PRO A 108 21.12 29.09 -19.82
CA PRO A 108 22.55 28.92 -20.04
C PRO A 108 23.08 27.56 -19.56
N ASP A 109 22.49 27.00 -18.50
CA ASP A 109 22.90 25.71 -17.93
C ASP A 109 22.17 24.52 -18.58
N GLY A 110 21.27 24.79 -19.53
CA GLY A 110 20.48 23.82 -20.27
C GLY A 110 19.05 23.61 -19.73
N PRO A 111 18.24 22.80 -20.43
CA PRO A 111 16.83 22.70 -20.13
C PRO A 111 16.49 21.96 -18.83
N PHE A 112 17.38 21.13 -18.31
CA PHE A 112 17.19 20.32 -17.10
C PHE A 112 17.98 20.86 -15.90
N ASP A 113 18.12 22.18 -15.79
CA ASP A 113 18.76 22.84 -14.64
C ASP A 113 17.86 22.85 -13.39
N GLU A 114 18.30 23.50 -12.31
CA GLU A 114 17.54 23.58 -11.04
C GLU A 114 16.14 24.21 -11.19
N GLY A 115 15.90 24.98 -12.26
CA GLY A 115 14.61 25.56 -12.56
C GLY A 115 13.71 24.65 -13.40
N TYR A 116 14.09 23.41 -13.69
CA TYR A 116 13.22 22.40 -14.28
C TYR A 116 12.36 21.78 -13.17
N GLN A 117 11.25 22.43 -12.84
CA GLN A 117 10.27 22.00 -11.83
C GLN A 117 8.84 22.28 -12.28
#